data_AF-A0A817DRC4-F1
#
_entry.id   AF-A0A817DRC4-F1
#
_cell.length_a   1.000
_cell.length_b   1.000
_cell.length_c   1.000
_cell.angle_alpha   90.00
_cell.angle_beta   90.00
_cell.angle_gamma   90.00
#
_symmetry.space_group_name_H-M   'P 1'
#
loop_
_entity.id
_entity.type
_entity.pdbx_description
1 polymer ?
#
loop_
_entity_poly.entity_id
_entity_poly.type
_entity_poly.pdbx_seq_one_letter_code
_entity_poly.pdbx_strand_id
1 'polypeptide(L)'
;MDNIRCPNIISFYGACTETGKYGLVMEYMSLGSLYKLLHEDNLVLTWPERLSIAFQTSNGINYLHQLPEPLLHRDIKSLNFLIERAYEGYTVKVCDFGLARTRNETTRQSKSDSTLTCTLPWTAPEILRLERHTDKSDIYSLGVVFWELATYEIPYYEYPDDVIRASVLAGDRLKIPESTPSVFRELIKKCWAQNPNDRPNSSDLVEIIEKPIQVRVIPKIPVNARWTQNGVTVAGGNEKSNAINRLWSPEGLFIDDDQTMIIADSSNHRIIQWKMDDTSGKIVAGGHCNGNQLHQLYYPTDVLTDKETDSIIICDWGNGRVVRWSCRSGTTQGEILVDNIKCWGLAIDDQRYLYVSDTSKHEVRRYRIGDKNGTLVAGGNGQGDGLNQLNWPTYLFVDQQQTIYVSDNNNHRVMKWNEGAKEGIVVAGGQGKGNALTQLSYPRGLFVDMLGTLYVADSWNHRVIRWPKGATQGTVILGGNGEGRGPNQFNSLRGLSFDRHGNLYIVEFGNHRVQRFSIE
;
A
#
# COMPACT_ATOMS: atom_id res chain seq x y z
N MET A 1 32.26 -3.82 16.87
CA MET A 1 30.95 -4.47 16.62
C MET A 1 30.12 -4.60 17.90
N ASP A 2 30.74 -4.72 19.07
CA ASP A 2 30.09 -5.00 20.38
C ASP A 2 28.96 -4.04 20.82
N ASN A 3 28.85 -2.85 20.22
CA ASN A 3 27.81 -1.85 20.54
C ASN A 3 26.83 -1.53 19.39
N ILE A 4 26.84 -2.30 18.29
CA ILE A 4 25.89 -2.13 17.18
C ILE A 4 24.65 -2.98 17.45
N ARG A 5 23.48 -2.35 17.62
CA ARG A 5 22.19 -3.03 17.80
C ARG A 5 21.16 -2.42 16.86
N CYS A 6 20.85 -3.15 15.80
CA CYS A 6 19.81 -2.80 14.82
C CYS A 6 19.13 -4.10 14.37
N PRO A 7 17.79 -4.14 14.22
CA PRO A 7 17.08 -5.32 13.73
C PRO A 7 17.58 -5.84 12.38
N ASN A 8 18.16 -4.97 11.53
CA ASN A 8 18.67 -5.31 10.21
C ASN A 8 20.20 -5.47 10.15
N ILE A 9 20.87 -5.63 11.30
CA ILE A 9 22.30 -5.95 11.38
C ILE A 9 22.46 -7.29 12.11
N ILE A 10 23.33 -8.17 11.61
CA ILE A 10 23.57 -9.47 12.23
C ILE A 10 24.13 -9.28 13.64
N SER A 11 23.57 -10.01 14.61
CA SER A 11 24.04 -9.91 16.00
C SER A 11 25.36 -10.64 16.17
N PHE A 12 26.34 -9.98 16.81
CA PHE A 12 27.61 -10.60 17.21
C PHE A 12 27.52 -11.04 18.67
N TYR A 13 27.84 -12.31 18.95
CA TYR A 13 27.77 -12.88 20.29
C TYR A 13 29.15 -13.08 20.94
N GLY A 14 30.22 -13.22 20.15
CA GLY A 14 31.58 -13.36 20.68
C GLY A 14 32.56 -13.91 19.65
N ALA A 15 33.83 -14.01 20.03
CA ALA A 15 34.88 -14.58 19.18
C ALA A 15 35.73 -15.59 19.95
N CYS A 16 36.14 -16.65 19.26
CA CYS A 16 37.24 -17.51 19.70
C CYS A 16 38.55 -16.91 19.19
N THR A 17 39.47 -16.61 20.11
CA THR A 17 40.79 -16.03 19.82
C THR A 17 41.95 -16.98 20.16
N GLU A 18 41.64 -18.25 20.48
CA GLU A 18 42.65 -19.29 20.72
C GLU A 18 43.48 -19.52 19.45
N THR A 19 44.81 -19.53 19.60
CA THR A 19 45.74 -19.67 18.48
C THR A 19 45.43 -20.92 17.66
N GLY A 20 45.20 -20.74 16.35
CA GLY A 20 44.86 -21.82 15.43
C GLY A 20 43.38 -22.24 15.42
N LYS A 21 42.53 -21.61 16.25
CA LYS A 21 41.07 -21.86 16.32
C LYS A 21 40.26 -20.57 16.26
N TYR A 22 40.67 -19.61 15.45
CA TYR A 22 39.96 -18.35 15.30
C TYR A 22 38.54 -18.57 14.76
N GLY A 23 37.54 -17.94 15.38
CA GLY A 23 36.15 -18.06 14.95
C GLY A 23 35.28 -16.94 15.49
N LEU A 24 34.21 -16.61 14.78
CA LEU A 24 33.21 -15.62 15.20
C LEU A 24 31.89 -16.35 15.47
N VAL A 25 31.25 -16.02 16.59
CA VAL A 25 29.93 -16.50 16.98
C VAL A 25 28.94 -15.39 16.72
N MET A 26 28.00 -15.64 15.81
CA MET A 26 27.00 -14.67 15.36
C MET A 26 25.62 -15.32 15.33
N GLU A 27 24.60 -14.48 15.21
CA GLU A 27 23.24 -14.90 14.92
C GLU A 27 23.18 -15.78 13.66
N TYR A 28 22.34 -16.81 13.72
CA TYR A 28 22.15 -17.76 12.62
C TYR A 28 20.86 -17.43 11.86
N MET A 29 20.98 -17.26 10.54
CA MET A 29 19.87 -16.95 9.64
C MET A 29 19.58 -18.16 8.75
N SER A 30 18.41 -18.77 8.93
CA SER A 30 18.11 -20.13 8.46
C SER A 30 18.08 -20.34 6.94
N LEU A 31 17.87 -19.28 6.15
CA LEU A 31 17.84 -19.38 4.68
C LEU A 31 19.20 -19.02 4.03
N GLY A 32 20.20 -18.61 4.82
CA GLY A 32 21.50 -18.22 4.30
C GLY A 32 21.48 -16.82 3.66
N SER A 33 22.23 -16.63 2.58
CA SER A 33 22.35 -15.32 1.90
C SER A 33 21.19 -15.04 0.95
N LEU A 34 20.90 -13.76 0.72
CA LEU A 34 19.98 -13.31 -0.33
C LEU A 34 20.43 -13.77 -1.72
N TYR A 35 21.73 -13.82 -2.00
CA TYR A 35 22.28 -14.36 -3.27
C TYR A 35 21.76 -15.78 -3.55
N LYS A 36 21.92 -16.69 -2.59
CA LYS A 36 21.42 -18.06 -2.68
C LYS A 36 19.92 -18.09 -2.96
N LEU A 37 19.15 -17.29 -2.23
CA LEU A 37 17.69 -17.23 -2.41
C LEU A 37 17.28 -16.77 -3.82
N LEU A 38 18.05 -15.86 -4.43
CA LEU A 38 17.72 -15.29 -5.75
C LEU A 38 18.22 -16.15 -6.92
N HIS A 39 19.34 -16.87 -6.77
CA HIS A 39 20.00 -17.51 -7.91
C HIS A 39 20.09 -19.04 -7.83
N GLU A 40 19.94 -19.62 -6.63
CA GLU A 40 20.05 -21.07 -6.41
C GLU A 40 18.71 -21.68 -6.00
N ASP A 41 17.95 -20.97 -5.16
CA ASP A 41 16.65 -21.43 -4.71
C ASP A 41 15.57 -21.09 -5.77
N ASN A 42 14.71 -22.06 -6.11
CA ASN A 42 13.58 -21.85 -7.04
C ASN A 42 12.41 -21.09 -6.40
N LEU A 43 12.70 -20.13 -5.51
CA LEU A 43 11.70 -19.38 -4.76
C LEU A 43 11.32 -18.09 -5.50
N VAL A 44 10.02 -17.88 -5.69
CA VAL A 44 9.51 -16.66 -6.36
C VAL A 44 8.97 -15.69 -5.32
N LEU A 45 9.66 -14.57 -5.14
CA LEU A 45 9.20 -13.45 -4.31
C LEU A 45 8.20 -12.58 -5.07
N THR A 46 7.12 -12.24 -4.38
CA THR A 46 6.16 -11.20 -4.77
C THR A 46 6.81 -9.81 -4.73
N TRP A 47 6.25 -8.83 -5.43
CA TRP A 47 6.75 -7.45 -5.40
C TRP A 47 6.75 -6.81 -3.99
N PRO A 48 5.71 -7.00 -3.15
CA PRO A 48 5.75 -6.56 -1.76
C PRO A 48 6.91 -7.16 -0.96
N GLU A 49 7.21 -8.46 -1.14
CA GLU A 49 8.36 -9.10 -0.48
C GLU A 49 9.69 -8.51 -0.97
N ARG A 50 9.85 -8.28 -2.28
CA ARG A 50 11.06 -7.64 -2.84
C ARG A 50 11.25 -6.22 -2.31
N LEU A 51 10.18 -5.44 -2.22
CA LEU A 51 10.19 -4.10 -1.64
C LEU A 51 10.55 -4.14 -0.15
N SER A 52 9.98 -5.07 0.61
CA SER A 52 10.31 -5.27 2.03
C SER A 52 11.79 -5.64 2.22
N ILE A 53 12.34 -6.52 1.39
CA ILE A 53 13.77 -6.87 1.41
C ILE A 53 14.62 -5.64 1.05
N ALA A 54 14.26 -4.89 0.00
CA ALA A 54 14.96 -3.66 -0.37
C ALA A 54 14.96 -2.63 0.78
N PHE A 55 13.83 -2.47 1.47
CA PHE A 55 13.72 -1.60 2.63
C PHE A 55 14.59 -2.06 3.79
N GLN A 56 14.54 -3.34 4.16
CA GLN A 56 15.33 -3.87 5.27
C GLN A 56 16.84 -3.79 5.01
N THR A 57 17.29 -4.05 3.79
CA THR A 57 18.69 -3.86 3.39
C THR A 57 19.09 -2.38 3.46
N SER A 58 18.28 -1.46 2.92
CA SER A 58 18.51 -0.01 3.05
C SER A 58 18.52 0.47 4.48
N ASN A 59 17.63 -0.04 5.34
CA ASN A 59 17.52 0.37 6.73
C ASN A 59 18.76 -0.07 7.53
N GLY A 60 19.28 -1.28 7.27
CA GLY A 60 20.56 -1.73 7.83
C GLY A 60 21.71 -0.80 7.44
N ILE A 61 21.84 -0.44 6.16
CA ILE A 61 22.90 0.48 5.70
C ILE A 61 22.70 1.89 6.23
N ASN A 62 21.46 2.38 6.29
CA ASN A 62 21.16 3.66 6.90
C ASN A 62 21.58 3.71 8.36
N TYR A 63 21.31 2.66 9.14
CA TYR A 63 21.76 2.59 10.52
C TYR A 63 23.28 2.77 10.64
N LEU A 64 24.08 2.11 9.79
CA LEU A 64 25.55 2.24 9.80
C LEU A 64 26.02 3.66 9.45
N HIS A 65 25.40 4.27 8.44
CA HIS A 65 25.73 5.63 8.01
C HIS A 65 25.33 6.71 9.02
N GLN A 66 24.32 6.45 9.86
CA GLN A 66 23.80 7.37 10.87
C GLN A 66 24.44 7.21 12.25
N LEU A 67 25.40 6.29 12.41
CA LEU A 67 26.18 6.20 13.65
C LEU A 67 26.90 7.53 13.94
N PRO A 68 27.16 7.87 15.22
CA PRO A 68 27.91 9.07 15.59
C PRO A 68 29.25 9.19 14.86
N GLU A 69 29.90 8.05 14.63
CA GLU A 69 30.97 7.90 13.65
C GLU A 69 30.45 7.04 12.48
N PRO A 70 30.09 7.65 11.33
CA PRO A 70 29.52 6.92 10.20
C PRO A 70 30.44 5.79 9.74
N LEU A 71 29.87 4.58 9.68
CA LEU A 71 30.58 3.37 9.26
C LEU A 71 30.18 3.03 7.81
N LEU A 72 31.14 2.99 6.90
CA LEU A 72 30.94 2.57 5.52
C LEU A 72 31.16 1.06 5.42
N HIS A 73 30.25 0.34 4.75
CA HIS A 73 30.34 -1.11 4.63
C HIS A 73 31.38 -1.54 3.59
N ARG A 74 31.39 -0.89 2.41
CA ARG A 74 32.38 -1.05 1.33
C ARG A 74 32.40 -2.40 0.60
N ASP A 75 31.51 -3.32 0.94
CA ASP A 75 31.35 -4.62 0.28
C ASP A 75 29.89 -5.04 0.24
N ILE A 76 29.02 -4.12 -0.18
CA ILE A 76 27.60 -4.39 -0.33
C ILE A 76 27.39 -5.28 -1.56
N LYS A 77 26.82 -6.46 -1.32
CA LYS A 77 26.44 -7.46 -2.31
C LYS A 77 25.38 -8.39 -1.72
N SER A 78 24.61 -9.06 -2.56
CA SER A 78 23.55 -9.98 -2.14
C SER A 78 24.06 -11.15 -1.26
N LEU A 79 25.36 -11.48 -1.32
CA LEU A 79 25.99 -12.47 -0.43
C LEU A 79 26.08 -11.98 1.04
N ASN A 80 26.14 -10.68 1.26
CA ASN A 80 26.34 -10.05 2.57
C ASN A 80 25.02 -9.62 3.23
N PHE A 81 23.89 -10.07 2.69
CA PHE A 81 22.58 -9.96 3.31
C PHE A 81 22.07 -11.35 3.65
N LEU A 82 21.93 -11.65 4.92
CA LEU A 82 21.39 -12.91 5.40
C LEU A 82 19.87 -12.82 5.56
N ILE A 83 19.18 -13.92 5.28
CA ILE A 83 17.72 -13.98 5.24
C ILE A 83 17.19 -15.16 6.06
N GLU A 84 16.02 -14.97 6.66
CA GLU A 84 15.24 -16.03 7.31
C GLU A 84 13.75 -15.81 7.10
N ARG A 85 12.95 -16.87 7.26
CA ARG A 85 11.49 -16.77 7.19
C ARG A 85 10.91 -16.31 8.52
N ALA A 86 10.11 -15.27 8.49
CA ALA A 86 9.38 -14.71 9.62
C ALA A 86 7.87 -14.90 9.44
N TYR A 87 7.08 -14.61 10.48
CA TYR A 87 5.61 -14.74 10.45
C TYR A 87 4.94 -13.86 9.37
N GLU A 88 5.51 -12.67 9.10
CA GLU A 88 4.99 -11.69 8.13
C GLU A 88 5.83 -11.60 6.83
N GLY A 89 6.68 -12.58 6.54
CA GLY A 89 7.50 -12.61 5.33
C GLY A 89 8.94 -13.04 5.58
N TYR A 90 9.88 -12.14 5.32
CA TYR A 90 11.31 -12.37 5.51
C TYR A 90 11.94 -11.32 6.42
N THR A 91 12.88 -11.76 7.26
CA THR A 91 13.79 -10.87 7.98
C THR A 91 15.11 -10.85 7.24
N VAL A 92 15.67 -9.66 7.02
CA VAL A 92 16.96 -9.47 6.34
C VAL A 92 17.94 -8.71 7.22
N LYS A 93 19.17 -9.23 7.32
CA LYS A 93 20.24 -8.64 8.13
C LYS A 93 21.55 -8.53 7.37
N VAL A 94 22.20 -7.37 7.49
CA VAL A 94 23.53 -7.12 6.94
C VAL A 94 24.57 -7.90 7.73
N CYS A 95 25.49 -8.57 7.05
CA CYS A 95 26.64 -9.25 7.63
C CYS A 95 27.95 -8.89 6.92
N ASP A 96 29.05 -9.47 7.40
CA ASP A 96 30.41 -9.31 6.85
C ASP A 96 30.94 -7.86 6.82
N PHE A 97 31.40 -7.41 7.99
CA PHE A 97 32.02 -6.10 8.17
C PHE A 97 33.54 -6.13 8.01
N GLY A 98 34.13 -7.15 7.37
CA GLY A 98 35.59 -7.32 7.27
C GLY A 98 36.31 -6.13 6.61
N LEU A 99 35.64 -5.47 5.66
CA LEU A 99 36.14 -4.29 4.95
C LEU A 99 35.60 -2.96 5.47
N ALA A 100 34.71 -2.99 6.47
CA ALA A 100 34.05 -1.80 7.00
C ALA A 100 35.07 -0.87 7.67
N ARG A 101 34.91 0.45 7.46
CA ARG A 101 35.79 1.49 8.02
C ARG A 101 34.99 2.73 8.36
N THR A 102 35.45 3.49 9.36
CA THR A 102 34.82 4.79 9.65
C THR A 102 35.12 5.76 8.52
N ARG A 103 34.18 6.69 8.26
CA ARG A 103 34.35 7.70 7.20
C ARG A 103 35.66 8.48 7.34
N ASN A 104 36.09 8.77 8.57
CA ASN A 104 37.33 9.51 8.84
C ASN A 104 38.59 8.68 8.55
N GLU A 105 38.59 7.37 8.78
CA GLU A 105 39.72 6.48 8.44
C GLU A 105 40.00 6.42 6.93
N THR A 106 38.96 6.56 6.10
CA THR A 106 39.12 6.60 4.64
C THR A 106 39.96 7.79 4.17
N THR A 107 40.06 8.87 4.94
CA THR A 107 40.90 10.04 4.60
C THR A 107 42.41 9.79 4.77
N ARG A 108 42.80 8.70 5.44
CA ARG A 108 44.20 8.37 5.76
C ARG A 108 44.83 7.29 4.87
N GLN A 109 44.16 6.85 3.81
CA GLN A 109 44.63 5.74 2.98
C GLN A 109 46.00 6.03 2.32
N SER A 110 46.97 5.15 2.60
CA SER A 110 48.28 5.10 1.96
C SER A 110 48.20 4.26 0.68
N LYS A 111 49.05 4.58 -0.31
CA LYS A 111 49.11 3.95 -1.64
C LYS A 111 49.44 2.44 -1.66
N SER A 112 49.54 1.75 -0.51
CA SER A 112 50.04 0.37 -0.39
C SER A 112 48.95 -0.72 -0.34
N ASP A 113 47.66 -0.40 -0.30
CA ASP A 113 46.55 -1.39 -0.39
C ASP A 113 46.20 -1.76 -1.85
N SER A 114 47.21 -1.90 -2.72
CA SER A 114 47.04 -2.05 -4.17
C SER A 114 46.48 -3.41 -4.64
N THR A 115 46.28 -4.38 -3.74
CA THR A 115 45.47 -5.59 -4.01
C THR A 115 44.01 -5.30 -3.71
N LEU A 116 43.36 -4.60 -4.64
CA LEU A 116 41.93 -4.31 -4.59
C LEU A 116 41.14 -5.61 -4.80
N THR A 117 40.83 -6.34 -3.74
CA THR A 117 39.79 -7.39 -3.74
C THR A 117 38.42 -6.72 -3.82
N CYS A 118 38.10 -6.11 -4.97
CA CYS A 118 36.78 -5.55 -5.25
C CYS A 118 35.88 -6.62 -5.86
N THR A 119 34.67 -6.78 -5.32
CA THR A 119 33.62 -7.54 -5.99
C THR A 119 33.07 -6.69 -7.14
N LEU A 120 33.70 -6.77 -8.32
CA LEU A 120 33.50 -5.84 -9.44
C LEU A 120 32.05 -5.60 -9.86
N PRO A 121 31.15 -6.61 -9.93
CA PRO A 121 29.78 -6.39 -10.38
C PRO A 121 28.97 -5.40 -9.54
N TRP A 122 29.28 -5.27 -8.24
CA TRP A 122 28.60 -4.34 -7.32
C TRP A 122 29.38 -3.03 -7.12
N THR A 123 30.57 -2.89 -7.69
CA THR A 123 31.51 -1.81 -7.36
C THR A 123 31.17 -0.52 -8.10
N ALA A 124 31.07 0.60 -7.37
CA ALA A 124 30.72 1.90 -7.95
C ALA A 124 31.82 2.47 -8.88
N PRO A 125 31.47 3.28 -9.90
CA PRO A 125 32.42 3.83 -10.87
C PRO A 125 33.60 4.59 -10.26
N GLU A 126 33.36 5.38 -9.22
CA GLU A 126 34.40 6.14 -8.52
C GLU A 126 35.40 5.23 -7.80
N ILE A 127 34.94 4.10 -7.26
CA ILE A 127 35.81 3.11 -6.61
C ILE A 127 36.63 2.36 -7.64
N LEU A 128 36.04 2.06 -8.80
CA LEU A 128 36.80 1.52 -9.93
C LEU A 128 37.90 2.50 -10.36
N ARG A 129 37.68 3.82 -10.33
CA ARG A 129 38.71 4.84 -10.58
C ARG A 129 39.76 4.97 -9.47
N LEU A 130 39.71 4.12 -8.45
CA LEU A 130 40.56 4.17 -7.26
C LEU A 130 40.37 5.48 -6.47
N GLU A 131 39.17 6.06 -6.56
CA GLU A 131 38.78 7.17 -5.71
C GLU A 131 38.32 6.65 -4.34
N ARG A 132 38.18 7.59 -3.41
CA ARG A 132 37.80 7.34 -2.01
C ARG A 132 36.36 6.83 -1.89
N HIS A 133 36.17 5.85 -0.99
CA HIS A 133 34.83 5.41 -0.60
C HIS A 133 34.03 6.50 0.09
N THR A 134 32.74 6.53 -0.23
CA THR A 134 31.75 7.40 0.39
C THR A 134 30.49 6.60 0.68
N ASP A 135 29.57 7.16 1.47
CA ASP A 135 28.23 6.62 1.65
C ASP A 135 27.53 6.36 0.31
N LYS A 136 27.80 7.19 -0.70
CA LYS A 136 27.25 7.04 -2.06
C LYS A 136 27.76 5.82 -2.81
N SER A 137 28.94 5.31 -2.47
CA SER A 137 29.45 4.06 -3.06
C SER A 137 28.68 2.84 -2.55
N ASP A 138 28.28 2.82 -1.27
CA ASP A 138 27.41 1.78 -0.71
C ASP A 138 25.99 1.86 -1.32
N ILE A 139 25.47 3.08 -1.59
CA ILE A 139 24.18 3.26 -2.29
C ILE A 139 24.19 2.73 -3.71
N TYR A 140 25.30 2.88 -4.45
CA TYR A 140 25.42 2.30 -5.79
C TYR A 140 25.30 0.77 -5.75
N SER A 141 26.04 0.15 -4.82
CA SER A 141 26.04 -1.29 -4.63
C SER A 141 24.67 -1.83 -4.20
N LEU A 142 23.92 -1.10 -3.36
CA LEU A 142 22.50 -1.41 -3.09
C LEU A 142 21.64 -1.37 -4.36
N GLY A 143 21.91 -0.43 -5.27
CA GLY A 143 21.23 -0.38 -6.58
C GLY A 143 21.41 -1.65 -7.42
N VAL A 144 22.60 -2.25 -7.37
CA VAL A 144 22.88 -3.54 -8.03
C VAL A 144 22.13 -4.68 -7.33
N VAL A 145 22.07 -4.69 -6.00
CA VAL A 145 21.26 -5.67 -5.24
C VAL A 145 19.77 -5.55 -5.55
N PHE A 146 19.26 -4.34 -5.75
CA PHE A 146 17.88 -4.12 -6.17
C PHE A 146 17.64 -4.61 -7.59
N TRP A 147 18.65 -4.49 -8.47
CA TRP A 147 18.57 -5.08 -9.79
C TRP A 147 18.51 -6.62 -9.74
N GLU A 148 19.26 -7.26 -8.85
CA GLU A 148 19.15 -8.72 -8.60
C GLU A 148 17.74 -9.09 -8.14
N LEU A 149 17.17 -8.36 -7.17
CA LEU A 149 15.78 -8.56 -6.71
C LEU A 149 14.74 -8.41 -7.84
N ALA A 150 14.99 -7.52 -8.80
CA ALA A 150 14.08 -7.29 -9.91
C ALA A 150 14.12 -8.43 -10.94
N THR A 151 15.29 -9.03 -11.15
CA THR A 151 15.56 -9.89 -12.32
C THR A 151 15.81 -11.35 -11.99
N TYR A 152 16.24 -11.69 -10.77
CA TYR A 152 16.80 -13.00 -10.40
C TYR A 152 18.07 -13.36 -11.18
N GLU A 153 18.64 -12.41 -11.92
CA GLU A 153 19.84 -12.62 -12.71
C GLU A 153 21.10 -12.26 -11.91
N ILE A 154 22.19 -12.96 -12.19
CA ILE A 154 23.50 -12.66 -11.60
C ILE A 154 24.08 -11.41 -12.32
N PRO A 155 24.49 -10.35 -11.61
CA PRO A 155 24.97 -9.12 -12.24
C PRO A 155 26.19 -9.39 -13.12
N TYR A 156 26.11 -9.00 -14.40
CA TYR A 156 27.16 -9.20 -15.39
C TYR A 156 27.63 -10.66 -15.52
N TYR A 157 26.72 -11.62 -15.40
CA TYR A 157 27.03 -13.05 -15.52
C TYR A 157 27.89 -13.37 -16.76
N GLU A 158 29.01 -14.07 -16.56
CA GLU A 158 30.01 -14.44 -17.58
C GLU A 158 30.78 -13.30 -18.26
N TYR A 159 30.60 -12.04 -17.85
CA TYR A 159 31.40 -10.94 -18.40
C TYR A 159 32.80 -10.93 -17.76
N PRO A 160 33.87 -10.79 -18.56
CA PRO A 160 35.21 -10.58 -18.04
C PRO A 160 35.33 -9.28 -17.23
N ASP A 161 36.15 -9.29 -16.17
CA ASP A 161 36.35 -8.18 -15.23
C ASP A 161 36.71 -6.85 -15.90
N ASP A 162 37.53 -6.88 -16.95
CA ASP A 162 37.94 -5.71 -17.74
C ASP A 162 36.76 -5.12 -18.53
N VAL A 163 35.86 -5.97 -19.04
CA VAL A 163 34.64 -5.56 -19.73
C VAL A 163 33.66 -4.93 -18.75
N ILE A 164 33.43 -5.55 -17.59
CA ILE A 164 32.57 -5.00 -16.52
C ILE A 164 33.07 -3.61 -16.13
N ARG A 165 34.38 -3.50 -15.86
CA ARG A 165 35.02 -2.24 -15.48
C ARG A 165 34.87 -1.17 -16.57
N ALA A 166 35.11 -1.52 -17.84
CA ALA A 166 34.97 -0.57 -18.94
C ALA A 166 33.53 -0.07 -19.10
N SER A 167 32.54 -0.97 -19.07
CA SER A 167 31.11 -0.64 -19.19
C SER A 167 30.63 0.27 -18.05
N VAL A 168 30.94 -0.08 -16.80
CA VAL A 168 30.53 0.72 -15.63
C VAL A 168 31.16 2.12 -15.68
N LEU A 169 32.43 2.23 -16.08
CA LEU A 169 33.12 3.52 -16.23
C LEU A 169 32.56 4.37 -17.38
N ALA A 170 32.12 3.74 -18.47
CA ALA A 170 31.47 4.39 -19.61
C ALA A 170 30.05 4.90 -19.28
N GLY A 171 29.44 4.40 -18.20
CA GLY A 171 28.09 4.76 -17.80
C GLY A 171 27.02 3.76 -18.23
N ASP A 172 27.41 2.63 -18.83
CA ASP A 172 26.49 1.55 -19.16
C ASP A 172 25.93 0.93 -17.88
N ARG A 173 24.71 0.41 -17.98
CA ARG A 173 24.00 -0.24 -16.87
C ARG A 173 23.28 -1.50 -17.35
N LEU A 174 23.08 -2.42 -16.42
CA LEU A 174 22.30 -3.64 -16.64
C LEU A 174 20.87 -3.28 -17.08
N LYS A 175 20.30 -4.11 -17.96
CA LYS A 175 18.94 -3.89 -18.47
C LYS A 175 17.92 -4.18 -17.38
N ILE A 176 16.96 -3.28 -17.17
CA ILE A 176 15.81 -3.52 -16.27
C ILE A 176 14.61 -3.95 -17.13
N PRO A 177 14.00 -5.13 -16.90
CA PRO A 177 12.82 -5.58 -17.64
C PRO A 177 11.64 -4.60 -17.54
N GLU A 178 10.83 -4.52 -18.60
CA GLU A 178 9.62 -3.68 -18.59
C GLU A 178 8.55 -4.17 -17.60
N SER A 179 8.60 -5.44 -17.22
CA SER A 179 7.75 -6.06 -16.20
C SER A 179 8.08 -5.60 -14.77
N THR A 180 9.22 -4.96 -14.54
CA THR A 180 9.56 -4.36 -13.24
C THR A 180 8.71 -3.10 -13.01
N PRO A 181 7.98 -3.00 -11.87
CA PRO A 181 7.19 -1.82 -11.51
C PRO A 181 7.99 -0.54 -11.67
N SER A 182 7.36 0.50 -12.23
CA SER A 182 8.00 1.79 -12.54
C SER A 182 8.69 2.39 -11.32
N VAL A 183 8.04 2.32 -10.15
CA VAL A 183 8.59 2.80 -8.88
C VAL A 183 9.91 2.09 -8.54
N PHE A 184 9.96 0.77 -8.67
CA PHE A 184 11.17 -0.02 -8.38
C PHE A 184 12.27 0.19 -9.44
N ARG A 185 11.88 0.37 -10.71
CA ARG A 185 12.81 0.71 -11.80
C ARG A 185 13.50 2.05 -11.56
N GLU A 186 12.74 3.07 -11.16
CA GLU A 186 13.29 4.39 -10.85
C GLU A 186 14.13 4.37 -9.58
N LEU A 187 13.78 3.55 -8.59
CA LEU A 187 14.62 3.30 -7.41
C LEU A 187 16.01 2.77 -7.79
N ILE A 188 16.07 1.70 -8.60
CA ILE A 188 17.34 1.12 -9.10
C ILE A 188 18.15 2.19 -9.83
N LYS A 189 17.51 2.92 -10.76
CA LYS A 189 18.14 3.99 -11.56
C LYS A 189 18.75 5.10 -10.72
N LYS A 190 18.05 5.54 -9.66
CA LYS A 190 18.56 6.55 -8.75
C LYS A 190 19.76 6.05 -7.94
N CYS A 191 19.72 4.81 -7.47
CA CYS A 191 20.78 4.24 -6.64
C CYS A 191 22.11 4.11 -7.41
N TRP A 192 22.07 3.64 -8.65
CA TRP A 192 23.29 3.40 -9.45
C TRP A 192 23.67 4.53 -10.42
N ALA A 193 23.23 5.78 -10.16
CA ALA A 193 23.56 6.92 -11.00
C ALA A 193 25.08 7.09 -11.18
N GLN A 194 25.51 7.55 -12.36
CA GLN A 194 26.95 7.66 -12.69
C GLN A 194 27.67 8.64 -11.76
N ASN A 195 27.06 9.79 -11.51
CA ASN A 195 27.57 10.79 -10.57
C ASN A 195 27.09 10.44 -9.14
N PRO A 196 28.01 10.31 -8.16
CA PRO A 196 27.64 10.01 -6.78
C PRO A 196 26.67 11.00 -6.14
N ASN A 197 26.70 12.27 -6.57
CA ASN A 197 25.82 13.32 -6.02
C ASN A 197 24.36 13.20 -6.48
N ASP A 198 24.10 12.49 -7.57
CA ASP A 198 22.74 12.24 -8.07
C ASP A 198 22.06 11.07 -7.34
N ARG A 199 22.83 10.30 -6.56
CA ARG A 199 22.34 9.18 -5.76
C ARG A 199 21.72 9.73 -4.45
N PRO A 200 20.64 9.13 -3.93
CA PRO A 200 20.08 9.50 -2.63
C PRO A 200 21.09 9.24 -1.50
N ASN A 201 20.95 9.90 -0.35
CA ASN A 201 21.62 9.41 0.86
C ASN A 201 20.82 8.19 1.43
N SER A 202 21.37 7.47 2.40
CA SER A 202 20.69 6.28 2.94
C SER A 202 19.37 6.58 3.64
N SER A 203 19.22 7.76 4.26
CA SER A 203 17.95 8.16 4.89
C SER A 203 16.88 8.49 3.86
N ASP A 204 17.23 9.23 2.81
CA ASP A 204 16.31 9.51 1.70
C ASP A 204 15.91 8.20 1.02
N LEU A 205 16.85 7.27 0.87
CA LEU A 205 16.59 5.96 0.26
C LEU A 205 15.56 5.17 1.06
N VAL A 206 15.69 5.11 2.39
CA VAL A 206 14.70 4.47 3.27
C VAL A 206 13.33 5.14 3.11
N GLU A 207 13.26 6.47 3.11
CA GLU A 207 11.99 7.20 2.93
C GLU A 207 11.36 6.95 1.55
N ILE A 208 12.18 6.90 0.48
CA ILE A 208 11.74 6.63 -0.89
C ILE A 208 11.16 5.21 -1.01
N ILE A 209 11.71 4.23 -0.29
CA ILE A 209 11.21 2.84 -0.32
C ILE A 209 10.02 2.67 0.62
N GLU A 210 9.98 3.38 1.74
CA GLU A 210 8.88 3.35 2.69
C GLU A 210 7.57 3.88 2.08
N LYS A 211 7.62 4.95 1.29
CA LYS A 211 6.45 5.51 0.59
C LYS A 211 5.64 4.48 -0.21
N PRO A 212 6.25 3.68 -1.10
CA PRO A 212 5.57 2.58 -1.79
C PRO A 212 5.33 1.33 -0.92
N ILE A 213 5.99 1.15 0.23
CA ILE A 213 5.61 0.11 1.20
C ILE A 213 4.31 0.47 1.94
N GLN A 214 3.91 1.75 1.92
CA GLN A 214 2.57 2.20 2.31
C GLN A 214 1.52 1.97 1.20
N VAL A 215 1.74 1.02 0.27
CA VAL A 215 0.64 0.41 -0.48
C VAL A 215 -0.31 -0.19 0.55
N ARG A 216 -1.57 0.26 0.51
CA ARG A 216 -2.65 -0.17 1.43
C ARG A 216 -2.51 -1.65 1.75
N VAL A 217 -2.15 -1.98 2.98
CA VAL A 217 -2.04 -3.36 3.43
C VAL A 217 -3.45 -3.92 3.54
N ILE A 218 -3.88 -4.66 2.52
CA ILE A 218 -5.14 -5.41 2.60
C ILE A 218 -4.92 -6.51 3.65
N PRO A 219 -5.69 -6.53 4.75
CA PRO A 219 -5.48 -7.48 5.82
C PRO A 219 -5.78 -8.89 5.33
N LYS A 220 -5.05 -9.86 5.86
CA LYS A 220 -5.33 -11.28 5.68
C LYS A 220 -6.24 -11.75 6.81
N ILE A 221 -7.55 -11.75 6.56
CA ILE A 221 -8.54 -12.10 7.58
C ILE A 221 -8.83 -13.60 7.52
N PRO A 222 -8.65 -14.38 8.61
CA PRO A 222 -9.00 -15.79 8.62
C PRO A 222 -10.47 -16.03 8.25
N VAL A 223 -10.75 -17.06 7.46
CA VAL A 223 -12.13 -17.39 7.01
C VAL A 223 -13.06 -17.70 8.20
N ASN A 224 -12.52 -18.13 9.33
CA ASN A 224 -13.25 -18.39 10.58
C ASN A 224 -13.20 -17.23 11.58
N ALA A 225 -12.62 -16.08 11.22
CA ALA A 225 -12.55 -14.89 12.06
C ALA A 225 -13.94 -14.50 12.58
N ARG A 226 -13.95 -13.99 13.81
CA ARG A 226 -15.13 -13.46 14.49
C ARG A 226 -14.81 -12.06 14.97
N TRP A 227 -15.86 -11.26 15.09
CA TRP A 227 -15.75 -9.92 15.62
C TRP A 227 -16.63 -9.78 16.85
N THR A 228 -16.23 -8.88 17.74
CA THR A 228 -17.06 -8.45 18.86
C THR A 228 -18.45 -8.11 18.36
N GLN A 229 -19.48 -8.54 19.08
CA GLN A 229 -20.88 -8.32 18.65
C GLN A 229 -21.41 -6.92 19.04
N ASN A 230 -20.74 -6.27 20.00
CA ASN A 230 -21.01 -4.90 20.38
C ASN A 230 -19.93 -3.99 19.79
N GLY A 231 -20.34 -3.09 18.90
CA GLY A 231 -19.45 -2.11 18.30
C GLY A 231 -19.16 -0.96 19.27
N VAL A 232 -17.95 -0.43 19.19
CA VAL A 232 -17.59 0.82 19.85
C VAL A 232 -17.84 1.97 18.87
N THR A 233 -18.62 2.97 19.28
CA THR A 233 -18.77 4.18 18.46
C THR A 233 -17.46 4.96 18.51
N VAL A 234 -16.81 5.11 17.35
CA VAL A 234 -15.50 5.76 17.22
C VAL A 234 -15.58 7.14 16.57
N ALA A 235 -16.68 7.47 15.91
CA ALA A 235 -16.98 8.81 15.42
C ALA A 235 -18.50 9.06 15.36
N GLY A 236 -18.93 10.28 15.66
CA GLY A 236 -20.35 10.67 15.66
C GLY A 236 -21.17 10.09 16.81
N GLY A 237 -22.42 9.68 16.55
CA GLY A 237 -23.32 9.04 17.52
C GLY A 237 -24.14 9.97 18.41
N ASN A 238 -23.78 11.24 18.49
CA ASN A 238 -24.47 12.25 19.30
C ASN A 238 -25.47 13.07 18.46
N GLU A 239 -26.54 12.47 17.93
CA GLU A 239 -27.55 13.15 17.08
C GLU A 239 -27.01 13.88 15.82
N LYS A 240 -27.88 14.17 14.84
CA LYS A 240 -27.45 14.91 13.64
C LYS A 240 -27.20 16.39 13.97
N SER A 241 -26.05 16.91 13.57
CA SER A 241 -25.65 18.32 13.74
C SER A 241 -24.46 18.63 12.83
N ASN A 242 -24.17 19.92 12.64
CA ASN A 242 -22.95 20.40 11.97
C ASN A 242 -21.77 20.60 12.94
N ALA A 243 -21.94 20.32 14.24
CA ALA A 243 -20.84 20.34 15.22
C ALA A 243 -19.72 19.39 14.80
N ILE A 244 -18.47 19.73 15.15
CA ILE A 244 -17.29 18.99 14.68
C ILE A 244 -17.20 17.54 15.18
N ASN A 245 -17.80 17.26 16.34
CA ASN A 245 -17.87 15.94 16.95
C ASN A 245 -19.16 15.18 16.59
N ARG A 246 -19.97 15.69 15.66
CA ARG A 246 -21.23 15.09 15.23
C ARG A 246 -21.20 14.87 13.72
N LEU A 247 -21.82 13.78 13.27
CA LEU A 247 -21.98 13.46 11.85
C LEU A 247 -23.45 13.65 11.47
N TRP A 248 -23.72 13.85 10.19
CA TRP A 248 -25.05 13.85 9.62
C TRP A 248 -25.04 13.03 8.33
N SER A 249 -25.62 11.83 8.42
CA SER A 249 -25.78 10.91 7.29
C SER A 249 -24.46 10.63 6.57
N PRO A 250 -23.43 10.13 7.29
CA PRO A 250 -22.18 9.77 6.66
C PRO A 250 -22.39 8.62 5.65
N GLU A 251 -21.65 8.64 4.54
CA GLU A 251 -21.70 7.59 3.50
C GLU A 251 -20.36 6.84 3.42
N GLY A 252 -19.33 7.47 2.85
CA GLY A 252 -18.00 6.90 2.65
C GLY A 252 -17.08 6.98 3.88
N LEU A 253 -16.19 6.00 3.98
CA LEU A 253 -15.17 5.89 5.02
C LEU A 253 -13.91 5.28 4.40
N PHE A 254 -12.79 5.94 4.66
CA PHE A 254 -11.46 5.40 4.42
C PHE A 254 -10.70 5.37 5.74
N ILE A 255 -9.87 4.34 5.92
CA ILE A 255 -8.97 4.21 7.07
C ILE A 255 -7.57 4.01 6.54
N ASP A 256 -6.65 4.86 6.95
CA ASP A 256 -5.24 4.71 6.61
C ASP A 256 -4.49 3.81 7.61
N ASP A 257 -3.25 3.48 7.27
CA ASP A 257 -2.41 2.60 8.08
C ASP A 257 -2.08 3.17 9.47
N ASP A 258 -2.24 4.48 9.67
CA ASP A 258 -2.03 5.20 10.92
C ASP A 258 -3.30 5.24 11.80
N GLN A 259 -4.31 4.44 11.47
CA GLN A 259 -5.62 4.40 12.13
C GLN A 259 -6.34 5.76 12.14
N THR A 260 -6.07 6.60 11.15
CA THR A 260 -6.82 7.82 10.92
C THR A 260 -7.99 7.51 9.98
N MET A 261 -9.19 7.84 10.43
CA MET A 261 -10.41 7.72 9.64
C MET A 261 -10.66 9.00 8.86
N ILE A 262 -10.93 8.87 7.56
CA ILE A 262 -11.43 9.95 6.71
C ILE A 262 -12.88 9.62 6.35
N ILE A 263 -13.81 10.48 6.75
CA ILE A 263 -15.25 10.23 6.69
C ILE A 263 -15.90 11.28 5.79
N ALA A 264 -16.70 10.82 4.83
CA ALA A 264 -17.58 11.67 4.05
C ALA A 264 -18.87 11.96 4.83
N ASP A 265 -18.93 13.14 5.46
CA ASP A 265 -20.08 13.62 6.22
C ASP A 265 -21.07 14.30 5.27
N SER A 266 -21.80 13.48 4.51
CA SER A 266 -22.46 13.86 3.25
C SER A 266 -23.47 14.99 3.40
N SER A 267 -24.35 14.95 4.40
CA SER A 267 -25.37 16.00 4.61
C SER A 267 -24.80 17.29 5.20
N ASN A 268 -23.62 17.24 5.82
CA ASN A 268 -22.88 18.44 6.24
C ASN A 268 -21.93 18.97 5.16
N HIS A 269 -21.84 18.29 4.01
CA HIS A 269 -21.06 18.72 2.85
C HIS A 269 -19.57 18.96 3.17
N ARG A 270 -18.99 18.04 3.93
CA ARG A 270 -17.61 18.11 4.40
C ARG A 270 -16.97 16.74 4.49
N ILE A 271 -15.64 16.73 4.50
CA ILE A 271 -14.84 15.57 4.85
C ILE A 271 -14.21 15.82 6.22
N ILE A 272 -14.35 14.83 7.11
CA ILE A 272 -13.77 14.88 8.45
C ILE A 272 -12.64 13.85 8.54
N GLN A 273 -11.48 14.30 9.02
CA GLN A 273 -10.42 13.44 9.52
C GLN A 273 -10.62 13.20 11.02
N TRP A 274 -10.53 11.96 11.46
CA TRP A 274 -10.73 11.58 12.85
C TRP A 274 -9.65 10.57 13.25
N LYS A 275 -8.80 10.92 14.21
CA LYS A 275 -7.78 9.98 14.70
C LYS A 275 -8.37 9.08 15.76
N MET A 276 -7.84 7.86 15.85
CA MET A 276 -8.24 6.94 16.91
C MET A 276 -8.07 7.61 18.29
N ASP A 277 -9.05 7.40 19.17
CA ASP A 277 -9.14 7.94 20.54
C ASP A 277 -9.39 9.46 20.66
N ASP A 278 -9.44 10.20 19.56
CA ASP A 278 -9.88 11.60 19.58
C ASP A 278 -11.38 11.71 19.88
N THR A 279 -11.76 12.72 20.67
CA THR A 279 -13.17 13.00 21.00
C THR A 279 -13.89 13.85 19.93
N SER A 280 -13.15 14.38 18.96
CA SER A 280 -13.66 15.19 17.85
C SER A 280 -12.75 15.10 16.64
N GLY A 281 -13.32 15.17 15.44
CA GLY A 281 -12.54 15.23 14.20
C GLY A 281 -12.02 16.62 13.84
N LYS A 282 -11.40 16.70 12.67
CA LYS A 282 -10.93 17.93 12.01
C LYS A 282 -11.52 17.97 10.59
N ILE A 283 -12.10 19.10 10.19
CA ILE A 283 -12.54 19.28 8.79
C ILE A 283 -11.30 19.40 7.92
N VAL A 284 -11.21 18.56 6.89
CA VAL A 284 -10.09 18.55 5.93
C VAL A 284 -10.48 18.98 4.52
N ALA A 285 -11.78 18.95 4.20
CA ALA A 285 -12.31 19.53 2.97
C ALA A 285 -13.78 19.94 3.16
N GLY A 286 -14.22 20.97 2.43
CA GLY A 286 -15.58 21.52 2.53
C GLY A 286 -15.85 22.20 3.88
N GLY A 287 -17.11 22.15 4.33
CA GLY A 287 -17.55 22.75 5.61
C GLY A 287 -17.92 24.24 5.57
N HIS A 288 -17.83 24.88 4.40
CA HIS A 288 -18.24 26.27 4.17
C HIS A 288 -19.53 26.33 3.34
N CYS A 289 -20.61 25.74 3.85
CA CYS A 289 -21.91 25.54 3.18
C CYS A 289 -21.85 24.71 1.88
N ASN A 290 -23.00 24.27 1.36
CA ASN A 290 -23.04 23.62 0.05
C ASN A 290 -22.82 24.64 -1.07
N GLY A 291 -22.17 24.18 -2.12
CA GLY A 291 -22.05 24.92 -3.37
C GLY A 291 -21.09 24.23 -4.31
N ASN A 292 -20.81 24.87 -5.44
CA ASN A 292 -20.02 24.31 -6.53
C ASN A 292 -18.63 24.96 -6.67
N GLN A 293 -18.28 25.92 -5.81
CA GLN A 293 -16.95 26.53 -5.79
C GLN A 293 -15.89 25.50 -5.41
N LEU A 294 -14.61 25.76 -5.74
CA LEU A 294 -13.53 24.80 -5.49
C LEU A 294 -13.23 24.57 -4.00
N HIS A 295 -13.62 25.49 -3.12
CA HIS A 295 -13.54 25.31 -1.66
C HIS A 295 -14.83 24.74 -1.05
N GLN A 296 -15.81 24.36 -1.86
CA GLN A 296 -17.10 23.82 -1.43
C GLN A 296 -17.28 22.40 -1.95
N LEU A 297 -18.05 21.62 -1.20
CA LEU A 297 -18.53 20.31 -1.60
C LEU A 297 -20.06 20.34 -1.60
N TYR A 298 -20.68 19.43 -2.33
CA TYR A 298 -22.11 19.20 -2.28
C TYR A 298 -22.39 17.70 -2.30
N TYR A 299 -22.81 17.20 -1.14
CA TYR A 299 -23.14 15.80 -0.89
C TYR A 299 -22.01 14.82 -1.26
N PRO A 300 -20.84 14.91 -0.60
CA PRO A 300 -19.75 13.99 -0.87
C PRO A 300 -20.14 12.56 -0.47
N THR A 301 -19.97 11.59 -1.38
CA THR A 301 -20.45 10.21 -1.18
C THR A 301 -19.35 9.25 -0.77
N ASP A 302 -18.12 9.49 -1.23
CA ASP A 302 -16.98 8.62 -0.95
C ASP A 302 -15.67 9.41 -0.95
N VAL A 303 -14.66 8.85 -0.28
CA VAL A 303 -13.36 9.49 -0.08
C VAL A 303 -12.27 8.44 0.04
N LEU A 304 -11.08 8.73 -0.49
CA LEU A 304 -9.88 7.93 -0.27
C LEU A 304 -8.66 8.85 -0.08
N THR A 305 -7.62 8.34 0.56
CA THR A 305 -6.34 9.07 0.67
C THR A 305 -5.41 8.68 -0.46
N ASP A 306 -4.63 9.64 -0.92
CA ASP A 306 -3.56 9.49 -1.89
C ASP A 306 -2.26 9.94 -1.21
N LYS A 307 -1.59 8.97 -0.58
CA LYS A 307 -0.36 9.19 0.21
C LYS A 307 0.79 9.72 -0.64
N GLU A 308 0.88 9.29 -1.90
CA GLU A 308 1.92 9.71 -2.84
C GLU A 308 1.89 11.22 -3.11
N THR A 309 0.70 11.82 -3.11
CA THR A 309 0.53 13.27 -3.31
C THR A 309 0.26 14.02 -2.01
N ASP A 310 0.14 13.32 -0.88
CA ASP A 310 -0.34 13.85 0.39
C ASP A 310 -1.67 14.60 0.21
N SER A 311 -2.67 13.90 -0.32
CA SER A 311 -3.98 14.46 -0.64
C SER A 311 -5.13 13.48 -0.38
N ILE A 312 -6.35 13.98 -0.42
CA ILE A 312 -7.57 13.18 -0.42
C ILE A 312 -8.31 13.32 -1.75
N ILE A 313 -8.88 12.24 -2.24
CA ILE A 313 -9.72 12.22 -3.44
C ILE A 313 -11.16 11.97 -3.01
N ILE A 314 -12.07 12.81 -3.49
CA ILE A 314 -13.45 12.90 -2.99
C ILE A 314 -14.42 12.79 -4.17
N CYS A 315 -15.43 11.93 -4.02
CA CYS A 315 -16.62 11.93 -4.86
C CYS A 315 -17.52 13.09 -4.43
N ASP A 316 -17.55 14.18 -5.19
CA ASP A 316 -18.43 15.33 -4.96
C ASP A 316 -19.71 15.18 -5.82
N TRP A 317 -20.53 14.18 -5.44
CA TRP A 317 -21.65 13.68 -6.25
C TRP A 317 -22.66 14.75 -6.64
N GLY A 318 -23.00 15.65 -5.71
CA GLY A 318 -23.95 16.73 -5.96
C GLY A 318 -23.47 17.68 -7.05
N ASN A 319 -22.17 17.98 -7.08
CA ASN A 319 -21.54 18.80 -8.11
C ASN A 319 -21.15 18.02 -9.38
N GLY A 320 -21.23 16.69 -9.37
CA GLY A 320 -20.95 15.86 -10.54
C GLY A 320 -19.47 15.84 -10.92
N ARG A 321 -18.57 15.78 -9.92
CA ARG A 321 -17.13 15.81 -10.10
C ARG A 321 -16.40 14.97 -9.06
N VAL A 322 -15.20 14.51 -9.41
CA VAL A 322 -14.22 13.97 -8.47
C VAL A 322 -13.15 15.02 -8.26
N VAL A 323 -12.87 15.36 -7.00
CA VAL A 323 -11.91 16.40 -6.63
C VAL A 323 -10.77 15.84 -5.80
N ARG A 324 -9.56 16.37 -6.00
CA ARG A 324 -8.39 16.16 -5.15
C ARG A 324 -8.21 17.35 -4.23
N TRP A 325 -8.03 17.10 -2.95
CA TRP A 325 -7.73 18.14 -1.97
C TRP A 325 -6.38 17.85 -1.31
N SER A 326 -5.43 18.76 -1.46
CA SER A 326 -4.12 18.64 -0.82
C SER A 326 -4.26 18.69 0.71
N CYS A 327 -3.55 17.82 1.43
CA CYS A 327 -3.46 17.85 2.89
C CYS A 327 -2.41 18.86 3.39
N ARG A 328 -1.57 19.38 2.48
CA ARG A 328 -0.53 20.38 2.79
C ARG A 328 -1.11 21.69 3.31
N SER A 329 -0.43 22.27 4.31
CA SER A 329 -0.84 23.50 4.98
C SER A 329 -1.08 24.66 4.00
N GLY A 330 -2.19 25.38 4.17
CA GLY A 330 -2.52 26.59 3.39
C GLY A 330 -3.37 26.33 2.15
N THR A 331 -3.66 25.09 1.80
CA THR A 331 -4.58 24.75 0.71
C THR A 331 -6.03 24.74 1.20
N THR A 332 -6.91 25.50 0.53
CA THR A 332 -8.33 25.65 0.91
C THR A 332 -9.29 25.32 -0.22
N GLN A 333 -8.77 24.88 -1.37
CA GLN A 333 -9.54 24.58 -2.57
C GLN A 333 -9.13 23.22 -3.12
N GLY A 334 -10.11 22.47 -3.63
CA GLY A 334 -9.89 21.25 -4.38
C GLY A 334 -9.55 21.51 -5.84
N GLU A 335 -8.91 20.54 -6.46
CA GLU A 335 -8.62 20.45 -7.89
C GLU A 335 -9.55 19.41 -8.51
N ILE A 336 -10.16 19.72 -9.65
CA ILE A 336 -11.04 18.78 -10.34
C ILE A 336 -10.18 17.75 -11.08
N LEU A 337 -10.31 16.48 -10.71
CA LEU A 337 -9.68 15.36 -11.41
C LEU A 337 -10.55 14.84 -12.56
N VAL A 338 -11.85 14.73 -12.30
CA VAL A 338 -12.86 14.23 -13.25
C VAL A 338 -14.11 15.09 -13.12
N ASP A 339 -14.68 15.54 -14.24
CA ASP A 339 -15.95 16.27 -14.29
C ASP A 339 -17.01 15.50 -15.08
N ASN A 340 -18.24 16.02 -15.06
CA ASN A 340 -19.40 15.47 -15.76
C ASN A 340 -19.64 13.97 -15.46
N ILE A 341 -19.50 13.62 -14.18
CA ILE A 341 -19.64 12.26 -13.66
C ILE A 341 -20.52 12.26 -12.41
N LYS A 342 -21.56 11.43 -12.36
CA LYS A 342 -22.34 11.21 -11.12
C LYS A 342 -21.64 10.14 -10.29
N CYS A 343 -20.48 10.54 -9.76
CA CYS A 343 -19.55 9.68 -9.03
C CYS A 343 -20.13 9.25 -7.67
N TRP A 344 -20.20 7.95 -7.40
CA TRP A 344 -20.64 7.45 -6.09
C TRP A 344 -19.48 6.88 -5.28
N GLY A 345 -18.82 5.84 -5.79
CA GLY A 345 -17.69 5.17 -5.13
C GLY A 345 -16.37 5.38 -5.87
N LEU A 346 -15.29 5.28 -5.10
CA LEU A 346 -13.92 5.42 -5.54
C LEU A 346 -13.10 4.16 -5.20
N ALA A 347 -12.10 3.88 -6.03
CA ALA A 347 -11.00 3.01 -5.67
C ALA A 347 -9.72 3.50 -6.35
N ILE A 348 -8.57 3.19 -5.78
CA ILE A 348 -7.26 3.44 -6.37
C ILE A 348 -6.43 2.15 -6.29
N ASP A 349 -5.76 1.78 -7.38
CA ASP A 349 -4.85 0.62 -7.40
C ASP A 349 -3.39 1.04 -7.14
N ASP A 350 -2.52 0.03 -7.04
CA ASP A 350 -1.08 0.18 -6.82
C ASP A 350 -0.35 0.84 -8.01
N GLN A 351 -0.95 0.80 -9.20
CA GLN A 351 -0.47 1.49 -10.40
C GLN A 351 -0.97 2.94 -10.50
N ARG A 352 -1.72 3.42 -9.49
CA ARG A 352 -2.31 4.75 -9.41
C ARG A 352 -3.34 5.07 -10.48
N TYR A 353 -4.09 4.07 -10.92
CA TYR A 353 -5.34 4.31 -11.61
C TYR A 353 -6.46 4.57 -10.61
N LEU A 354 -7.22 5.63 -10.87
CA LEU A 354 -8.43 6.00 -10.16
C LEU A 354 -9.64 5.35 -10.83
N TYR A 355 -10.43 4.60 -10.07
CA TYR A 355 -11.66 3.98 -10.52
C TYR A 355 -12.84 4.74 -9.92
N VAL A 356 -13.81 5.06 -10.76
CA VAL A 356 -14.99 5.85 -10.36
C VAL A 356 -16.24 5.19 -10.91
N SER A 357 -17.24 4.98 -10.05
CA SER A 357 -18.55 4.49 -10.47
C SER A 357 -19.44 5.67 -10.87
N ASP A 358 -19.99 5.66 -12.08
CA ASP A 358 -20.96 6.65 -12.55
C ASP A 358 -22.38 6.07 -12.42
N THR A 359 -23.15 6.59 -11.45
CA THR A 359 -24.51 6.12 -11.20
C THR A 359 -25.48 6.49 -12.30
N SER A 360 -25.20 7.56 -13.05
CA SER A 360 -26.07 8.06 -14.13
C SER A 360 -25.88 7.30 -15.45
N LYS A 361 -24.67 6.81 -15.69
CA LYS A 361 -24.33 6.01 -16.89
C LYS A 361 -24.33 4.51 -16.63
N HIS A 362 -24.45 4.10 -15.37
CA HIS A 362 -24.41 2.70 -14.95
C HIS A 362 -23.14 1.98 -15.41
N GLU A 363 -22.00 2.61 -15.14
CA GLU A 363 -20.70 2.12 -15.56
C GLU A 363 -19.62 2.45 -14.53
N VAL A 364 -18.48 1.78 -14.65
CA VAL A 364 -17.26 2.11 -13.92
C VAL A 364 -16.17 2.48 -14.91
N ARG A 365 -15.49 3.58 -14.63
CA ARG A 365 -14.38 4.07 -15.45
C ARG A 365 -13.08 4.10 -14.67
N ARG A 366 -12.00 3.74 -15.36
CA ARG A 366 -10.61 3.81 -14.90
C ARG A 366 -9.92 5.03 -15.52
N TYR A 367 -9.32 5.86 -14.70
CA TYR A 367 -8.59 7.06 -15.08
C TYR A 367 -7.15 6.94 -14.63
N ARG A 368 -6.20 7.28 -15.49
CA ARG A 368 -4.86 7.63 -15.01
C ARG A 368 -4.98 9.00 -14.35
N ILE A 369 -4.41 9.18 -13.16
CA ILE A 369 -4.49 10.49 -12.48
C ILE A 369 -3.87 11.57 -13.38
N GLY A 370 -4.68 12.60 -13.71
CA GLY A 370 -4.34 13.67 -14.64
C GLY A 370 -4.99 13.54 -16.03
N ASP A 371 -5.47 12.35 -16.40
CA ASP A 371 -6.22 12.15 -17.65
C ASP A 371 -7.66 12.63 -17.52
N LYS A 372 -8.17 13.32 -18.54
CA LYS A 372 -9.57 13.78 -18.58
C LYS A 372 -10.56 12.69 -19.01
N ASN A 373 -10.10 11.68 -19.73
CA ASN A 373 -10.95 10.65 -20.33
C ASN A 373 -10.69 9.30 -19.65
N GLY A 374 -11.72 8.75 -19.01
CA GLY A 374 -11.65 7.43 -18.38
C GLY A 374 -11.94 6.31 -19.35
N THR A 375 -11.25 5.18 -19.19
CA THR A 375 -11.50 3.92 -19.89
C THR A 375 -12.66 3.19 -19.23
N LEU A 376 -13.63 2.70 -20.00
CA LEU A 376 -14.71 1.84 -19.50
C LEU A 376 -14.13 0.49 -19.05
N VAL A 377 -14.42 0.10 -17.81
CA VAL A 377 -13.88 -1.16 -17.22
C VAL A 377 -14.95 -2.08 -16.61
N ALA A 378 -16.16 -1.58 -16.35
CA ALA A 378 -17.31 -2.42 -16.00
C ALA A 378 -18.63 -1.75 -16.43
N GLY A 379 -19.62 -2.56 -16.82
CA GLY A 379 -20.91 -2.06 -17.33
C GLY A 379 -20.80 -1.40 -18.71
N GLY A 380 -21.49 -0.27 -18.90
CA GLY A 380 -21.43 0.53 -20.12
C GLY A 380 -22.37 0.09 -21.26
N ASN A 381 -23.23 -0.90 -21.01
CA ASN A 381 -24.26 -1.35 -21.95
C ASN A 381 -25.68 -0.92 -21.52
N GLY A 382 -25.77 0.25 -20.88
CA GLY A 382 -27.01 0.79 -20.32
C GLY A 382 -27.43 0.16 -18.98
N GLN A 383 -28.55 0.64 -18.46
CA GLN A 383 -29.15 0.13 -17.23
C GLN A 383 -29.75 -1.26 -17.46
N GLY A 384 -29.38 -2.23 -16.63
CA GLY A 384 -29.98 -3.57 -16.68
C GLY A 384 -29.30 -4.57 -15.75
N ASP A 385 -29.74 -5.82 -15.80
CA ASP A 385 -29.26 -6.93 -14.97
C ASP A 385 -28.46 -7.98 -15.76
N GLY A 386 -28.20 -7.74 -17.05
CA GLY A 386 -27.26 -8.54 -17.84
C GLY A 386 -25.86 -8.55 -17.23
N LEU A 387 -25.03 -9.55 -17.59
CA LEU A 387 -23.67 -9.66 -17.04
C LEU A 387 -22.72 -8.57 -17.55
N ASN A 388 -23.06 -7.91 -18.65
CA ASN A 388 -22.37 -6.74 -19.20
C ASN A 388 -23.03 -5.40 -18.82
N GLN A 389 -24.02 -5.42 -17.91
CA GLN A 389 -24.78 -4.26 -17.47
C GLN A 389 -24.65 -4.07 -15.95
N LEU A 390 -24.87 -2.83 -15.52
CA LEU A 390 -24.99 -2.45 -14.12
C LEU A 390 -26.29 -1.65 -13.95
N ASN A 391 -26.74 -1.52 -12.70
CA ASN A 391 -27.87 -0.70 -12.32
C ASN A 391 -27.55 0.01 -11.01
N TRP A 392 -27.27 1.31 -11.13
CA TRP A 392 -26.86 2.18 -10.03
C TRP A 392 -25.63 1.64 -9.25
N PRO A 393 -24.46 1.51 -9.91
CA PRO A 393 -23.25 1.02 -9.26
C PRO A 393 -22.77 2.02 -8.19
N THR A 394 -22.52 1.54 -6.97
CA THR A 394 -22.18 2.41 -5.82
C THR A 394 -20.74 2.29 -5.37
N TYR A 395 -20.40 1.30 -4.55
CA TYR A 395 -19.04 1.14 -4.03
C TYR A 395 -18.19 0.26 -4.93
N LEU A 396 -16.88 0.54 -4.88
CA LEU A 396 -15.84 -0.15 -5.64
C LEU A 396 -14.77 -0.70 -4.71
N PHE A 397 -14.15 -1.79 -5.13
CA PHE A 397 -12.89 -2.27 -4.60
C PHE A 397 -12.07 -2.82 -5.76
N VAL A 398 -10.76 -2.58 -5.75
CA VAL A 398 -9.84 -3.13 -6.74
C VAL A 398 -8.78 -3.92 -6.00
N ASP A 399 -8.62 -5.20 -6.35
CA ASP A 399 -7.61 -6.05 -5.74
C ASP A 399 -6.24 -5.91 -6.44
N GLN A 400 -5.23 -6.57 -5.87
CA GLN A 400 -3.85 -6.55 -6.40
C GLN A 400 -3.71 -7.19 -7.78
N GLN A 401 -4.72 -7.89 -8.27
CA GLN A 401 -4.77 -8.43 -9.64
C GLN A 401 -5.53 -7.50 -10.60
N GLN A 402 -5.84 -6.27 -10.17
CA GLN A 402 -6.67 -5.31 -10.90
C GLN A 402 -8.10 -5.82 -11.18
N THR A 403 -8.59 -6.76 -10.37
CA THR A 403 -9.99 -7.20 -10.44
C THR A 403 -10.86 -6.15 -9.76
N ILE A 404 -11.90 -5.71 -10.46
CA ILE A 404 -12.81 -4.67 -9.98
C ILE A 404 -14.04 -5.34 -9.41
N TYR A 405 -14.37 -5.07 -8.16
CA TYR A 405 -15.60 -5.47 -7.50
C TYR A 405 -16.53 -4.26 -7.41
N VAL A 406 -17.79 -4.46 -7.79
CA VAL A 406 -18.79 -3.40 -7.89
C VAL A 406 -20.05 -3.82 -7.14
N SER A 407 -20.50 -2.96 -6.23
CA SER A 407 -21.84 -3.08 -5.65
C SER A 407 -22.87 -2.58 -6.65
N ASP A 408 -23.50 -3.54 -7.34
CA ASP A 408 -24.55 -3.34 -8.32
C ASP A 408 -25.90 -3.17 -7.59
N ASN A 409 -26.07 -1.97 -7.01
CA ASN A 409 -26.99 -1.72 -5.90
C ASN A 409 -28.44 -2.11 -6.21
N ASN A 410 -28.97 -1.65 -7.35
CA ASN A 410 -30.37 -1.88 -7.71
C ASN A 410 -30.63 -3.29 -8.27
N ASN A 411 -29.59 -4.02 -8.65
CA ASN A 411 -29.69 -5.43 -9.03
C ASN A 411 -29.45 -6.38 -7.84
N HIS A 412 -29.25 -5.84 -6.64
CA HIS A 412 -29.13 -6.62 -5.40
C HIS A 412 -28.02 -7.68 -5.45
N ARG A 413 -26.89 -7.31 -6.04
CA ARG A 413 -25.74 -8.21 -6.23
C ARG A 413 -24.42 -7.46 -6.13
N VAL A 414 -23.35 -8.21 -5.92
CA VAL A 414 -21.98 -7.75 -6.13
C VAL A 414 -21.41 -8.52 -7.30
N MET A 415 -20.80 -7.79 -8.22
CA MET A 415 -20.19 -8.36 -9.41
C MET A 415 -18.70 -8.03 -9.45
N LYS A 416 -17.91 -8.91 -10.06
CA LYS A 416 -16.50 -8.65 -10.35
C LYS A 416 -16.19 -8.66 -11.85
N TRP A 417 -15.24 -7.84 -12.25
CA TRP A 417 -14.68 -7.80 -13.61
C TRP A 417 -13.18 -7.99 -13.53
N ASN A 418 -12.67 -8.96 -14.27
CA ASN A 418 -11.24 -9.09 -14.51
C ASN A 418 -10.82 -8.08 -15.58
N GLU A 419 -9.53 -7.74 -15.64
CA GLU A 419 -9.01 -6.83 -16.64
C GLU A 419 -9.38 -7.26 -18.07
N GLY A 420 -9.95 -6.34 -18.84
CA GLY A 420 -10.36 -6.56 -20.24
C GLY A 420 -11.65 -7.37 -20.44
N ALA A 421 -12.30 -7.85 -19.37
CA ALA A 421 -13.53 -8.64 -19.46
C ALA A 421 -14.70 -7.83 -20.08
N LYS A 422 -15.49 -8.49 -20.94
CA LYS A 422 -16.71 -7.90 -21.54
C LYS A 422 -17.96 -8.08 -20.70
N GLU A 423 -17.93 -9.08 -19.82
CA GLU A 423 -18.99 -9.45 -18.89
C GLU A 423 -18.38 -9.64 -17.51
N GLY A 424 -19.17 -9.37 -16.48
CA GLY A 424 -18.80 -9.58 -15.10
C GLY A 424 -19.29 -10.92 -14.58
N ILE A 425 -18.83 -11.24 -13.37
CA ILE A 425 -19.16 -12.47 -12.66
C ILE A 425 -19.87 -12.08 -11.37
N VAL A 426 -21.06 -12.62 -11.13
CA VAL A 426 -21.75 -12.45 -9.84
C VAL A 426 -20.99 -13.21 -8.76
N VAL A 427 -20.60 -12.50 -7.69
CA VAL A 427 -19.82 -13.07 -6.57
C VAL A 427 -20.55 -13.05 -5.24
N ALA A 428 -21.61 -12.26 -5.12
CA ALA A 428 -22.56 -12.31 -4.01
C ALA A 428 -23.93 -11.82 -4.44
N GLY A 429 -25.00 -12.36 -3.84
CA GLY A 429 -26.38 -12.06 -4.24
C GLY A 429 -26.74 -12.63 -5.61
N GLY A 430 -27.57 -11.89 -6.36
CA GLY A 430 -27.98 -12.26 -7.72
C GLY A 430 -29.20 -13.19 -7.81
N GLN A 431 -29.79 -13.56 -6.67
CA GLN A 431 -31.06 -14.31 -6.59
C GLN A 431 -32.24 -13.38 -6.29
N GLY A 432 -32.20 -12.16 -6.83
CA GLY A 432 -33.13 -11.07 -6.53
C GLY A 432 -32.97 -10.49 -5.13
N LYS A 433 -33.82 -9.50 -4.84
CA LYS A 433 -33.89 -8.84 -3.52
C LYS A 433 -34.42 -9.82 -2.47
N GLY A 434 -33.72 -9.93 -1.34
CA GLY A 434 -34.20 -10.70 -0.19
C GLY A 434 -33.17 -10.77 0.92
N ASN A 435 -33.47 -11.56 1.96
CA ASN A 435 -32.64 -11.70 3.17
C ASN A 435 -32.07 -13.11 3.38
N ALA A 436 -32.29 -14.04 2.44
CA ALA A 436 -31.62 -15.34 2.43
C ALA A 436 -30.09 -15.18 2.39
N LEU A 437 -29.34 -16.22 2.74
CA LEU A 437 -27.87 -16.20 2.69
C LEU A 437 -27.31 -16.17 1.27
N THR A 438 -28.15 -16.38 0.26
CA THR A 438 -27.83 -16.26 -1.18
C THR A 438 -28.31 -14.93 -1.78
N GLN A 439 -29.01 -14.10 -1.01
CA GLN A 439 -29.62 -12.85 -1.46
C GLN A 439 -29.00 -11.65 -0.74
N LEU A 440 -29.10 -10.49 -1.39
CA LEU A 440 -28.75 -9.19 -0.84
C LEU A 440 -29.95 -8.24 -1.03
N SER A 441 -29.92 -7.11 -0.34
CA SER A 441 -30.91 -6.03 -0.46
C SER A 441 -30.20 -4.68 -0.48
N TYR A 442 -30.02 -4.17 -1.70
CA TYR A 442 -29.37 -2.89 -2.01
C TYR A 442 -27.96 -2.79 -1.41
N PRO A 443 -27.04 -3.71 -1.77
CA PRO A 443 -25.69 -3.72 -1.22
C PRO A 443 -24.97 -2.41 -1.54
N ARG A 444 -24.24 -1.87 -0.57
CA ARG A 444 -23.44 -0.65 -0.74
C ARG A 444 -21.97 -0.92 -0.46
N GLY A 445 -21.44 -0.62 0.72
CA GLY A 445 -20.03 -0.83 1.03
C GLY A 445 -19.59 -2.26 0.78
N LEU A 446 -18.40 -2.42 0.21
CA LEU A 446 -17.77 -3.72 0.02
C LEU A 446 -16.27 -3.65 0.30
N PHE A 447 -15.68 -4.79 0.62
CA PHE A 447 -14.24 -4.94 0.83
C PHE A 447 -13.84 -6.36 0.48
N VAL A 448 -12.66 -6.55 -0.11
CA VAL A 448 -12.09 -7.87 -0.37
C VAL A 448 -10.76 -7.99 0.35
N ASP A 449 -10.61 -9.03 1.16
CA ASP A 449 -9.37 -9.28 1.90
C ASP A 449 -8.28 -9.94 1.02
N MET A 450 -7.09 -10.15 1.59
CA MET A 450 -5.96 -10.76 0.85
C MET A 450 -6.23 -12.22 0.44
N LEU A 451 -7.20 -12.91 1.06
CA LEU A 451 -7.61 -14.27 0.70
C LEU A 451 -8.68 -14.29 -0.40
N GLY A 452 -9.20 -13.14 -0.80
CA GLY A 452 -10.31 -13.01 -1.74
C GLY A 452 -11.69 -13.22 -1.10
N THR A 453 -11.80 -13.12 0.23
CA THR A 453 -13.08 -13.10 0.94
C THR A 453 -13.73 -11.73 0.73
N LEU A 454 -14.95 -11.72 0.21
CA LEU A 454 -15.76 -10.53 0.02
C LEU A 454 -16.59 -10.25 1.27
N TYR A 455 -16.59 -9.01 1.73
CA TYR A 455 -17.43 -8.50 2.82
C TYR A 455 -18.36 -7.44 2.25
N VAL A 456 -19.66 -7.55 2.53
CA VAL A 456 -20.68 -6.68 1.95
C VAL A 456 -21.55 -6.08 3.05
N ALA A 457 -21.73 -4.76 3.00
CA ALA A 457 -22.79 -4.05 3.71
C ALA A 457 -24.12 -4.30 2.97
N ASP A 458 -24.90 -5.24 3.49
CA ASP A 458 -26.23 -5.57 2.99
C ASP A 458 -27.24 -4.57 3.58
N SER A 459 -27.24 -3.37 3.00
CA SER A 459 -27.74 -2.13 3.61
C SER A 459 -29.17 -2.20 4.13
N TRP A 460 -30.09 -2.78 3.36
CA TRP A 460 -31.50 -2.86 3.72
C TRP A 460 -31.86 -4.11 4.54
N ASN A 461 -30.94 -5.07 4.63
CA ASN A 461 -31.08 -6.18 5.58
C ASN A 461 -30.35 -5.89 6.91
N HIS A 462 -29.76 -4.71 7.06
CA HIS A 462 -29.13 -4.23 8.30
C HIS A 462 -28.07 -5.22 8.83
N ARG A 463 -27.24 -5.75 7.93
CA ARG A 463 -26.22 -6.75 8.26
C ARG A 463 -24.94 -6.60 7.44
N VAL A 464 -23.84 -7.10 7.99
CA VAL A 464 -22.62 -7.37 7.22
C VAL A 464 -22.52 -8.87 7.00
N ILE A 465 -22.30 -9.25 5.76
CA ILE A 465 -22.27 -10.64 5.33
C ILE A 465 -20.98 -10.87 4.53
N ARG A 466 -20.30 -11.99 4.81
CA ARG A 466 -19.08 -12.38 4.11
C ARG A 466 -19.30 -13.55 3.16
N TRP A 467 -18.59 -13.54 2.04
CA TRP A 467 -18.48 -14.62 1.07
C TRP A 467 -17.01 -14.97 0.87
N PRO A 468 -16.55 -16.10 1.43
CA PRO A 468 -15.26 -16.68 1.05
C PRO A 468 -15.20 -16.93 -0.46
N LYS A 469 -14.00 -16.89 -1.03
CA LYS A 469 -13.79 -17.11 -2.46
C LYS A 469 -14.42 -18.45 -2.91
N GLY A 470 -15.35 -18.38 -3.86
CA GLY A 470 -16.06 -19.55 -4.40
C GLY A 470 -17.25 -20.04 -3.56
N ALA A 471 -17.60 -19.35 -2.47
CA ALA A 471 -18.78 -19.70 -1.68
C ALA A 471 -20.08 -19.46 -2.47
N THR A 472 -21.03 -20.39 -2.35
CA THR A 472 -22.36 -20.29 -2.99
C THR A 472 -23.37 -19.49 -2.16
N GLN A 473 -23.10 -19.29 -0.87
CA GLN A 473 -23.89 -18.50 0.05
C GLN A 473 -22.98 -17.78 1.06
N GLY A 474 -23.47 -16.69 1.63
CA GLY A 474 -22.73 -15.90 2.59
C GLY A 474 -22.92 -16.35 4.02
N THR A 475 -22.16 -15.75 4.92
CA THR A 475 -22.31 -15.91 6.37
C THR A 475 -22.43 -14.53 7.01
N VAL A 476 -23.51 -14.31 7.76
CA VAL A 476 -23.69 -13.06 8.50
C VAL A 476 -22.64 -12.99 9.60
N ILE A 477 -21.87 -11.90 9.63
CA ILE A 477 -20.81 -11.71 10.64
C ILE A 477 -21.18 -10.66 11.69
N LEU A 478 -22.04 -9.70 11.33
CA LEU A 478 -22.56 -8.66 12.22
C LEU A 478 -23.98 -8.28 11.78
N GLY A 479 -24.81 -7.88 12.73
CA GLY A 479 -26.15 -7.35 12.46
C GLY A 479 -27.20 -8.43 12.21
N GLY A 480 -28.27 -8.08 11.50
CA GLY A 480 -29.39 -8.97 11.20
C GLY A 480 -30.54 -8.94 12.22
N ASN A 481 -30.43 -8.13 13.28
CA ASN A 481 -31.47 -7.95 14.31
C ASN A 481 -32.40 -6.75 14.02
N GLY A 482 -32.57 -6.42 12.74
CA GLY A 482 -33.38 -5.32 12.27
C GLY A 482 -32.76 -3.94 12.44
N GLU A 483 -33.55 -2.93 12.07
CA GLU A 483 -33.19 -1.52 12.21
C GLU A 483 -33.19 -1.10 13.69
N GLY A 484 -32.15 -0.39 14.12
CA GLY A 484 -32.12 0.16 15.47
C GLY A 484 -30.74 0.67 15.89
N ARG A 485 -30.62 1.00 17.18
CA ARG A 485 -29.38 1.46 17.85
C ARG A 485 -28.83 0.46 18.88
N GLY A 486 -29.59 -0.60 19.17
CA GLY A 486 -29.22 -1.60 20.16
C GLY A 486 -28.05 -2.49 19.71
N PRO A 487 -27.61 -3.41 20.59
CA PRO A 487 -26.63 -4.45 20.26
C PRO A 487 -26.97 -5.18 18.96
N ASN A 488 -26.01 -5.28 18.04
CA ASN A 488 -26.21 -5.93 16.73
C ASN A 488 -27.39 -5.39 15.90
N GLN A 489 -27.83 -4.15 16.14
CA GLN A 489 -28.79 -3.46 15.28
C GLN A 489 -28.07 -2.36 14.51
N PHE A 490 -28.47 -2.18 13.25
CA PHE A 490 -27.88 -1.19 12.37
C PHE A 490 -28.97 -0.41 11.67
N ASN A 491 -28.72 0.88 11.40
CA ASN A 491 -29.61 1.66 10.54
C ASN A 491 -28.91 2.10 9.25
N SER A 492 -29.26 1.43 8.14
CA SER A 492 -28.78 1.72 6.80
C SER A 492 -27.25 1.74 6.69
N LEU A 493 -26.63 0.55 6.71
CA LEU A 493 -25.19 0.41 6.54
C LEU A 493 -24.73 0.97 5.19
N ARG A 494 -23.67 1.78 5.18
CA ARG A 494 -23.10 2.37 3.95
C ARG A 494 -21.69 1.83 3.71
N GLY A 495 -20.66 2.65 3.90
CA GLY A 495 -19.28 2.23 3.79
C GLY A 495 -18.86 1.24 4.88
N LEU A 496 -17.94 0.36 4.53
CA LEU A 496 -17.18 -0.47 5.47
C LEU A 496 -15.70 -0.43 5.08
N SER A 497 -14.82 -0.56 6.06
CA SER A 497 -13.38 -0.69 5.84
C SER A 497 -12.76 -1.53 6.95
N PHE A 498 -11.60 -2.11 6.67
CA PHE A 498 -10.80 -2.81 7.66
C PHE A 498 -9.49 -2.06 7.90
N ASP A 499 -8.97 -2.16 9.12
CA ASP A 499 -7.58 -1.79 9.42
C ASP A 499 -6.62 -2.97 9.16
N ARG A 500 -5.32 -2.72 9.27
CA ARG A 500 -4.27 -3.76 9.09
C ARG A 500 -4.37 -4.93 10.08
N HIS A 501 -5.05 -4.75 11.21
CA HIS A 501 -5.25 -5.79 12.23
C HIS A 501 -6.52 -6.61 11.98
N GLY A 502 -7.32 -6.27 10.96
CA GLY A 502 -8.56 -6.95 10.64
C GLY A 502 -9.76 -6.47 11.46
N ASN A 503 -9.65 -5.35 12.19
CA ASN A 503 -10.81 -4.73 12.84
C ASN A 503 -11.72 -4.10 11.78
N LEU A 504 -13.02 -4.28 11.95
CA LEU A 504 -14.04 -3.84 11.01
C LEU A 504 -14.64 -2.51 11.46
N TYR A 505 -14.64 -1.54 10.55
CA TYR A 505 -15.26 -0.24 10.75
C TYR A 505 -16.43 -0.09 9.79
N ILE A 506 -17.55 0.40 10.32
CA ILE A 506 -18.81 0.48 9.59
C ILE A 506 -19.43 1.84 9.75
N VAL A 507 -19.85 2.43 8.62
CA VAL A 507 -20.62 3.67 8.58
C VAL A 507 -22.11 3.36 8.68
N GLU A 508 -22.76 3.97 9.67
CA GLU A 508 -24.21 3.92 9.81
C GLU A 508 -24.82 5.26 9.43
N PHE A 509 -25.46 5.28 8.26
CA PHE A 509 -26.08 6.48 7.73
C PHE A 509 -27.25 6.96 8.60
N GLY A 510 -28.13 6.04 9.00
CA GLY A 510 -29.34 6.38 9.76
C GLY A 510 -29.04 6.70 11.22
N ASN A 511 -28.00 6.11 11.80
CA ASN A 511 -27.57 6.38 13.18
C ASN A 511 -26.51 7.49 13.30
N HIS A 512 -26.03 8.02 12.17
CA HIS A 512 -25.08 9.13 12.11
C HIS A 512 -23.78 8.87 12.90
N ARG A 513 -23.22 7.66 12.74
CA ARG A 513 -22.03 7.23 13.47
C ARG A 513 -21.17 6.27 12.66
N VAL A 514 -19.92 6.13 13.10
CA VAL A 514 -19.03 5.05 12.69
C VAL A 514 -18.79 4.15 13.89
N GLN A 515 -18.95 2.83 13.71
CA GLN A 515 -18.67 1.83 14.73
C GLN A 515 -17.46 0.98 14.35
N ARG A 516 -16.62 0.66 15.34
CA ARG A 516 -15.51 -0.28 15.25
C ARG A 516 -15.88 -1.59 15.95
N PHE A 517 -15.57 -2.71 15.31
CA PHE A 517 -15.71 -4.05 15.83
C PHE A 517 -14.35 -4.73 15.80
N SER A 518 -13.88 -5.19 16.96
CA SER A 518 -12.56 -5.81 17.07
C SER A 518 -12.63 -7.28 16.68
N ILE A 519 -11.57 -7.81 16.08
CA ILE A 519 -11.43 -9.25 15.84
C ILE A 519 -11.23 -9.98 17.18
N GLU A 520 -11.83 -11.16 17.36
CA GLU A 520 -11.75 -12.00 18.57
C GLU A 520 -10.51 -12.92 18.62
#